data_AF-A0A7X2RTZ4-F1
#
_entry.id   AF-A0A7X2RTZ4-F1
#
_cell.length_a   1.000
_cell.length_b   1.000
_cell.length_c   1.000
_cell.angle_alpha   90.00
_cell.angle_beta   90.00
_cell.angle_gamma   90.00
#
_symmetry.space_group_name_H-M   'P 1'
#
loop_
_entity.id
_entity.type
_entity.pdbx_description
1 polymer ?
#
loop_
_entity_poly.entity_id
_entity_poly.type
_entity_poly.pdbx_seq_one_letter_code
_entity_poly.pdbx_strand_id
1 'polypeptide(L)'
;MTTDSPRKFQGVWIPAERWLDRTLSPNEKVMLGEISSLETGPRGCYATNAHFAEFFDLSISRVSEIISGLVDKGHLRVELIREGKRVVERRLRLIDPFGFPNTPSGNAANPFGKDGEPPSENTQGSNTHSNNTKSIKPSSASGGEKAILEEGFNQFWKLYPKKKSRKEALKAWAKLKPNETLRQTMIESLGNHCSSDDWAKDGGRYIPNGATWINGERWTDELTSSGGKKSRHNNLDQINHEDGLERQADGTYRIASVTP
;
A
#
# COMPACT_ATOMS: atom_id res chain seq x y z
N MET A 1 37.61 -13.44 17.93
CA MET A 1 37.63 -11.99 17.70
C MET A 1 38.32 -11.78 16.36
N THR A 2 37.56 -11.70 15.27
CA THR A 2 38.12 -11.36 13.96
C THR A 2 38.39 -9.86 13.97
N THR A 3 39.67 -9.49 13.94
CA THR A 3 40.14 -8.12 13.77
C THR A 3 39.74 -7.66 12.37
N ASP A 4 38.58 -7.02 12.26
CA ASP A 4 38.12 -6.42 11.02
C ASP A 4 38.99 -5.18 10.77
N SER A 5 39.91 -5.27 9.81
CA SER A 5 40.74 -4.12 9.43
C SER A 5 39.83 -2.95 9.07
N PRO A 6 40.02 -1.76 9.66
CA PRO A 6 39.11 -0.65 9.46
C PRO A 6 39.04 -0.33 7.97
N ARG A 7 37.82 -0.41 7.41
CA ARG A 7 37.57 -0.11 6.01
C ARG A 7 38.05 1.32 5.70
N LYS A 8 38.77 1.50 4.60
CA LYS A 8 39.19 2.83 4.12
C LYS A 8 37.95 3.57 3.57
N PHE A 9 37.14 4.14 4.47
CA PHE A 9 35.86 4.78 4.16
C PHE A 9 36.09 6.07 3.36
N GLN A 10 35.80 6.05 2.06
CA GLN A 10 35.96 7.21 1.16
C GLN A 10 34.64 7.97 0.93
N GLY A 11 33.50 7.34 1.22
CA GLY A 11 32.17 7.91 1.00
C GLY A 11 31.13 6.81 0.80
N VAL A 12 29.88 7.23 0.67
CA VAL A 12 28.75 6.33 0.39
C VAL A 12 28.28 6.60 -1.03
N TRP A 13 28.28 5.56 -1.87
CA TRP A 13 27.67 5.63 -3.19
C TRP A 13 26.22 5.14 -3.10
N ILE A 14 25.27 6.02 -3.43
CA ILE A 14 23.85 5.70 -3.51
C ILE A 14 23.41 5.91 -4.97
N PRO A 15 22.93 4.86 -5.67
CA PRO A 15 22.42 4.99 -7.03
C PRO A 15 21.34 6.07 -7.14
N ALA A 16 21.28 6.74 -8.29
CA ALA A 16 20.32 7.83 -8.54
C ALA A 16 18.88 7.34 -8.38
N GLU A 17 18.57 6.10 -8.75
CA GLU A 17 17.24 5.50 -8.66
C GLU A 17 16.78 5.42 -7.21
N ARG A 18 17.67 4.97 -6.30
CA ARG A 18 17.40 4.90 -4.86
C ARG A 18 17.40 6.29 -4.22
N TRP A 19 18.25 7.20 -4.71
CA TRP A 19 18.32 8.56 -4.20
C TRP A 19 17.06 9.38 -4.54
N LEU A 20 16.53 9.22 -5.75
CA LEU A 20 15.37 9.97 -6.24
C LEU A 20 14.04 9.31 -5.90
N ASP A 21 14.03 8.05 -5.46
CA ASP A 21 12.82 7.35 -5.03
C ASP A 21 12.17 8.07 -3.83
N ARG A 22 10.93 8.53 -4.02
CA ARG A 22 10.14 9.23 -2.98
C ARG A 22 9.44 8.27 -2.03
N THR A 23 9.37 6.99 -2.35
CA THR A 23 8.83 5.94 -1.48
C THR A 23 9.82 5.54 -0.38
N LEU A 24 11.10 5.86 -0.57
CA LEU A 24 12.16 5.66 0.41
C LEU A 24 12.36 6.91 1.27
N SER A 25 12.33 6.72 2.58
CA SER A 25 12.75 7.72 3.55
C SER A 25 14.27 7.93 3.50
N PRO A 26 14.78 9.08 3.97
CA PRO A 26 16.22 9.31 4.05
C PRO A 26 16.98 8.19 4.78
N ASN A 27 16.43 7.68 5.89
CA ASN A 27 17.04 6.59 6.67
C ASN A 27 17.11 5.28 5.88
N GLU A 28 16.10 4.96 5.09
CA GLU A 28 16.11 3.77 4.23
C GLU A 28 17.17 3.89 3.13
N LYS A 29 17.36 5.07 2.55
CA LYS A 29 18.38 5.32 1.52
C LYS A 29 19.79 5.15 2.06
N VAL A 30 20.10 5.75 3.20
CA VAL A 30 21.42 5.62 3.82
C VAL A 30 21.66 4.21 4.37
N MET A 31 20.62 3.52 4.84
CA MET A 31 20.70 2.11 5.21
C MET A 31 21.08 1.23 4.01
N LEU A 32 20.47 1.44 2.83
CA LEU A 32 20.87 0.72 1.62
C LEU A 32 22.32 0.99 1.24
N GLY A 33 22.78 2.24 1.37
CA GLY A 33 24.19 2.60 1.14
C GLY A 33 25.15 1.85 2.07
N GLU A 34 24.84 1.79 3.36
CA GLU A 34 25.67 1.08 4.34
C GLU A 34 25.64 -0.44 4.13
N ILE A 35 24.47 -1.03 3.85
CA ILE A 35 24.38 -2.47 3.52
C ILE A 35 25.22 -2.77 2.26
N SER A 36 25.16 -1.90 1.24
CA SER A 36 25.97 -2.05 0.04
C SER A 36 27.47 -1.95 0.32
N SER A 37 27.88 -1.11 1.28
CA SER A 37 29.28 -1.01 1.69
C SER A 37 29.79 -2.23 2.44
N LEU A 38 28.89 -2.99 3.09
CA LEU A 38 29.21 -4.18 3.87
C LEU A 38 28.95 -5.48 3.10
N GLU A 39 28.34 -5.40 1.92
CA GLU A 39 28.08 -6.55 1.06
C GLU A 39 29.39 -7.11 0.51
N THR A 40 29.85 -8.23 1.08
CA THR A 40 31.10 -8.88 0.68
C THR A 40 30.83 -10.06 -0.25
N GLY A 41 30.78 -9.79 -1.55
CA GLY A 41 30.66 -10.80 -2.61
C GLY A 41 29.52 -11.82 -2.37
N PRO A 42 29.76 -13.13 -2.55
CA PRO A 42 28.70 -14.15 -2.45
C PRO A 42 28.14 -14.31 -1.03
N ARG A 43 28.81 -13.79 0.00
CA ARG A 43 28.34 -13.89 1.39
C ARG A 43 27.22 -12.87 1.69
N GLY A 44 27.11 -11.79 0.93
CA GLY A 44 26.18 -10.70 1.26
C GLY A 44 26.65 -9.92 2.50
N CYS A 45 25.79 -9.04 3.01
CA CYS A 45 26.04 -8.30 4.25
C CYS A 45 25.63 -9.14 5.47
N TYR A 46 26.57 -9.37 6.38
CA TYR A 46 26.41 -10.19 7.60
C TYR A 46 26.21 -9.34 8.87
N ALA A 47 26.11 -8.02 8.74
CA ALA A 47 25.95 -7.11 9.87
C ALA A 47 24.63 -7.33 10.62
N THR A 48 24.71 -7.24 11.95
CA THR A 48 23.57 -7.43 12.85
C THR A 48 22.76 -6.14 13.00
N ASN A 49 21.53 -6.24 13.50
CA ASN A 49 20.74 -5.05 13.81
C ASN A 49 21.41 -4.18 14.88
N ALA A 50 22.19 -4.78 15.80
CA ALA A 50 22.95 -4.05 16.80
C ALA A 50 24.05 -3.19 16.15
N HIS A 51 24.77 -3.74 15.16
CA HIS A 51 25.77 -2.99 14.40
C HIS A 51 25.15 -1.76 13.72
N PHE A 52 24.01 -1.93 13.04
CA PHE A 52 23.32 -0.80 12.41
C PHE A 52 22.72 0.18 13.41
N ALA A 53 22.25 -0.30 14.56
CA ALA A 53 21.71 0.55 15.61
C ALA A 53 22.79 1.50 16.14
N GLU A 54 23.98 0.98 16.40
CA GLU A 54 25.15 1.76 16.79
C GLU A 54 25.58 2.73 15.69
N PHE A 55 25.66 2.26 14.43
CA PHE A 55 26.11 3.09 13.30
C PHE A 55 25.17 4.26 12.98
N PHE A 56 23.86 4.04 13.04
CA PHE A 56 22.86 5.05 12.68
C PHE A 56 22.30 5.82 13.88
N ASP A 57 22.75 5.52 15.10
CA ASP A 57 22.19 6.04 16.35
C ASP A 57 20.66 5.84 16.43
N LEU A 58 20.23 4.60 16.18
CA LEU A 58 18.83 4.19 16.19
C LEU A 58 18.61 3.03 17.17
N SER A 59 17.37 2.86 17.64
CA SER A 59 17.04 1.66 18.40
C SER A 59 17.10 0.41 17.51
N ILE A 60 17.47 -0.73 18.10
CA ILE A 60 17.50 -2.04 17.40
C ILE A 60 16.13 -2.35 16.77
N SER A 61 15.04 -2.01 17.45
CA SER A 61 13.67 -2.17 16.94
C SER A 61 13.44 -1.30 15.70
N ARG A 62 13.90 -0.04 15.71
CA ARG A 62 13.76 0.85 14.57
C ARG A 62 14.56 0.38 13.36
N VAL A 63 15.76 -0.15 13.58
CA VAL A 63 16.55 -0.81 12.54
C VAL A 63 15.78 -2.01 11.95
N SER A 64 15.18 -2.84 12.81
CA SER A 64 14.37 -3.97 12.34
C SER A 64 13.21 -3.52 11.45
N GLU A 65 12.48 -2.47 11.85
CA GLU A 65 11.39 -1.88 11.05
C GLU A 65 11.88 -1.37 9.70
N ILE A 66 13.01 -0.65 9.66
CA ILE A 66 13.60 -0.14 8.42
C ILE A 66 13.96 -1.29 7.49
N ILE A 67 14.61 -2.34 8.00
CA ILE A 67 14.99 -3.48 7.17
C ILE A 67 13.76 -4.24 6.67
N SER A 68 12.76 -4.47 7.53
CA SER A 68 11.49 -5.07 7.09
C SER A 68 10.80 -4.24 6.01
N GLY A 69 10.74 -2.90 6.17
CA GLY A 69 10.17 -2.00 5.18
C GLY A 69 10.91 -2.05 3.84
N LEU A 70 12.25 -2.13 3.87
CA LEU A 70 13.07 -2.28 2.66
C LEU A 70 12.87 -3.62 1.95
N VAL A 71 12.60 -4.70 2.70
CA VAL A 71 12.24 -6.01 2.14
C VAL A 71 10.86 -5.96 1.50
N ASP A 72 9.88 -5.36 2.19
CA ASP A 72 8.51 -5.23 1.68
C ASP A 72 8.45 -4.38 0.41
N LYS A 73 9.31 -3.37 0.29
CA LYS A 73 9.48 -2.54 -0.92
C LYS A 73 10.31 -3.20 -2.02
N GLY A 74 10.87 -4.39 -1.77
CA GLY A 74 11.63 -5.14 -2.77
C GLY A 74 13.04 -4.62 -3.02
N HIS A 75 13.63 -3.85 -2.11
CA HIS A 75 15.03 -3.40 -2.22
C HIS A 75 16.04 -4.35 -1.55
N LEU A 76 15.58 -5.18 -0.63
CA LEU A 76 16.42 -6.13 0.11
C LEU A 76 15.83 -7.53 0.10
N ARG A 77 16.72 -8.53 0.10
CA ARG A 77 16.41 -9.92 0.44
C ARG A 77 17.17 -10.32 1.70
N VAL A 78 16.48 -11.05 2.58
CA VAL A 78 17.06 -11.63 3.80
C VAL A 78 17.18 -13.14 3.62
N GLU A 79 18.39 -13.67 3.77
CA GLU A 79 18.67 -15.10 3.85
C GLU A 79 18.98 -15.47 5.30
N LEU A 80 18.39 -16.57 5.79
CA LEU A 80 18.65 -17.10 7.12
C LEU A 80 19.32 -18.46 6.97
N ILE A 81 20.57 -18.57 7.40
CA ILE A 81 21.31 -19.83 7.46
C ILE A 81 21.05 -20.47 8.81
N ARG A 82 20.61 -21.72 8.77
CA ARG A 82 20.23 -22.49 9.96
C ARG A 82 21.10 -23.74 10.07
N GLU A 83 21.55 -24.04 11.28
CA GLU A 83 22.09 -25.35 11.64
C GLU A 83 21.11 -26.01 12.59
N GLY A 84 20.43 -27.04 12.10
CA GLY A 84 19.31 -27.67 12.80
C GLY A 84 18.17 -26.68 13.09
N LYS A 85 17.82 -26.51 14.38
CA LYS A 85 16.75 -25.59 14.83
C LYS A 85 17.24 -24.17 15.08
N ARG A 86 18.54 -23.90 15.03
CA ARG A 86 19.12 -22.59 15.36
C ARG A 86 19.43 -21.80 14.09
N VAL A 87 19.07 -20.53 14.08
CA VAL A 87 19.56 -19.57 13.08
C VAL A 87 20.99 -19.19 13.45
N VAL A 88 21.93 -19.50 12.58
CA VAL A 88 23.37 -19.27 12.81
C VAL A 88 23.82 -17.95 12.19
N GLU A 89 23.28 -17.60 11.03
CA GLU A 89 23.66 -16.37 10.34
C GLU A 89 22.47 -15.80 9.56
N ARG A 90 22.40 -14.46 9.52
CA ARG A 90 21.49 -13.72 8.67
C ARG A 90 22.31 -12.95 7.65
N ARG A 91 21.93 -13.05 6.37
CA ARG A 91 22.59 -12.34 5.26
C ARG A 91 21.60 -11.42 4.56
N LEU A 92 22.00 -10.18 4.37
CA LEU A 92 21.27 -9.17 3.62
C LEU A 92 21.87 -9.05 2.22
N ARG A 93 21.01 -9.01 1.20
CA ARG A 93 21.42 -8.74 -0.20
C ARG A 93 20.59 -7.64 -0.78
N LEU A 94 21.23 -6.74 -1.50
CA LEU A 94 20.51 -5.74 -2.28
C LEU A 94 19.88 -6.40 -3.51
N ILE A 95 18.62 -6.06 -3.74
CA ILE A 95 17.94 -6.40 -4.98
C ILE A 95 18.26 -5.27 -5.96
N ASP A 96 18.95 -5.62 -7.03
CA ASP A 96 19.17 -4.70 -8.16
C ASP A 96 17.91 -4.71 -9.04
N PRO A 97 17.23 -3.57 -9.23
CA PRO A 97 16.09 -3.48 -10.15
C PRO A 97 16.46 -3.77 -11.62
N PHE A 98 17.74 -3.74 -12.00
CA PHE A 98 18.23 -4.06 -13.35
C PHE A 98 19.17 -5.27 -13.40
N GLY A 99 19.40 -5.94 -12.26
CA GLY A 99 20.29 -7.08 -12.19
C GLY A 99 19.64 -8.30 -12.84
N PHE A 100 20.13 -8.70 -14.01
CA PHE A 100 20.02 -10.09 -14.45
C PHE A 100 20.36 -10.99 -13.26
N PRO A 101 19.58 -12.05 -12.99
CA PRO A 101 19.76 -12.83 -11.78
C PRO A 101 21.21 -13.31 -11.69
N ASN A 102 21.93 -12.86 -10.66
CA ASN A 102 23.27 -13.33 -10.29
C ASN A 102 23.25 -14.80 -9.79
N THR A 103 22.35 -15.64 -10.29
CA THR A 103 22.69 -17.06 -10.45
C THR A 103 23.81 -17.11 -11.47
N PRO A 104 24.96 -17.74 -11.17
CA PRO A 104 25.92 -18.08 -12.21
C PRO A 104 25.20 -19.01 -13.19
N SER A 105 24.56 -18.44 -14.22
CA SER A 105 24.10 -19.21 -15.35
C SER A 105 25.38 -19.69 -16.01
N GLY A 106 25.70 -20.97 -15.81
CA GLY A 106 26.90 -21.62 -16.32
C GLY A 106 27.01 -21.65 -17.85
N ASN A 107 26.13 -20.94 -18.58
CA ASN A 107 26.10 -20.86 -20.03
C ASN A 107 25.86 -19.40 -20.49
N ALA A 108 26.73 -18.47 -20.11
CA ALA A 108 26.90 -17.24 -20.88
C ALA A 108 27.98 -17.50 -21.93
N ALA A 109 27.60 -18.12 -23.05
CA ALA A 109 28.37 -17.95 -24.28
C ALA A 109 28.22 -16.48 -24.67
N ASN A 110 29.27 -15.69 -24.44
CA ASN A 110 29.32 -14.30 -24.88
C ASN A 110 29.03 -14.25 -26.39
N PRO A 111 28.11 -13.40 -26.86
CA PRO A 111 27.89 -13.20 -28.30
C PRO A 111 29.07 -12.50 -28.98
N PHE A 112 29.99 -11.95 -28.19
CA PHE A 112 31.24 -11.37 -28.66
C PHE A 112 32.30 -12.46 -28.72
N GLY A 113 32.77 -12.71 -29.94
CA GLY A 113 33.86 -13.62 -30.26
C GLY A 113 35.10 -13.38 -29.39
N LYS A 114 35.95 -14.39 -29.34
CA LYS A 114 36.99 -14.62 -28.33
C LYS A 114 38.13 -13.58 -28.31
N ASP A 115 38.13 -12.58 -29.18
CA ASP A 115 39.31 -11.73 -29.39
C ASP A 115 38.88 -10.26 -29.43
N GLY A 116 39.42 -9.48 -28.49
CA GLY A 116 38.99 -8.11 -28.17
C GLY A 116 39.25 -7.08 -29.27
N GLU A 117 38.38 -7.02 -30.28
CA GLU A 117 38.32 -5.90 -31.21
C GLU A 117 37.30 -4.86 -30.71
N PRO A 118 37.69 -3.57 -30.58
CA PRO A 118 36.76 -2.51 -30.24
C PRO A 118 35.76 -2.30 -31.40
N PRO A 119 34.48 -2.04 -31.13
CA PRO A 119 33.50 -1.78 -32.18
C PRO A 119 33.93 -0.56 -33.01
N SER A 120 34.01 -0.75 -34.32
CA SER A 120 34.39 0.30 -35.26
C SER A 120 33.33 1.40 -35.29
N GLU A 121 33.82 2.62 -35.12
CA GLU A 121 33.09 3.87 -35.15
C GLU A 121 32.84 4.25 -36.62
N ASN A 122 31.59 4.10 -37.13
CA ASN A 122 30.93 5.06 -38.04
C ASN A 122 29.59 4.58 -38.64
N THR A 123 28.50 5.22 -38.16
CA THR A 123 27.30 5.71 -38.90
C THR A 123 26.33 4.71 -39.57
N GLN A 124 25.02 4.96 -39.74
CA GLN A 124 24.17 6.16 -39.79
C GLN A 124 22.81 5.91 -39.09
N GLY A 125 22.14 6.98 -38.66
CA GLY A 125 20.99 6.95 -37.76
C GLY A 125 19.64 6.52 -38.33
N SER A 126 18.71 6.27 -37.41
CA SER A 126 17.28 6.54 -37.61
C SER A 126 16.61 6.77 -36.26
N ASN A 127 16.31 8.04 -36.02
CA ASN A 127 15.38 8.56 -35.05
C ASN A 127 13.97 8.37 -35.62
N THR A 128 13.15 7.52 -35.01
CA THR A 128 11.69 7.59 -35.14
C THR A 128 11.03 7.40 -33.80
N HIS A 129 10.15 8.37 -33.56
CA HIS A 129 9.35 8.70 -32.39
C HIS A 129 8.19 7.70 -32.24
N SER A 130 8.05 7.08 -31.07
CA SER A 130 6.86 6.42 -30.51
C SER A 130 6.00 5.53 -31.44
N ASN A 131 5.97 4.21 -31.19
CA ASN A 131 4.68 3.54 -31.09
C ASN A 131 4.68 2.25 -30.27
N ASN A 132 3.62 2.18 -29.47
CA ASN A 132 3.12 1.15 -28.59
C ASN A 132 3.09 -0.25 -29.23
N THR A 133 3.64 -1.28 -28.58
CA THR A 133 3.16 -2.67 -28.73
C THR A 133 3.32 -3.43 -27.43
N LYS A 134 2.17 -3.87 -26.90
CA LYS A 134 1.99 -4.73 -25.73
C LYS A 134 2.74 -6.06 -25.91
N SER A 135 3.37 -6.56 -24.85
CA SER A 135 3.48 -8.00 -24.65
C SER A 135 3.36 -8.34 -23.18
N ILE A 136 2.25 -8.98 -22.87
CA ILE A 136 1.90 -9.59 -21.59
C ILE A 136 2.47 -11.01 -21.62
N LYS A 137 2.98 -11.47 -20.45
CA LYS A 137 2.94 -12.84 -19.87
C LYS A 137 4.33 -13.41 -19.49
N PRO A 138 4.39 -14.46 -18.63
CA PRO A 138 3.83 -14.61 -17.29
C PRO A 138 4.84 -15.28 -16.29
N SER A 139 4.40 -15.61 -15.07
CA SER A 139 5.06 -16.40 -13.97
C SER A 139 5.78 -15.55 -12.90
N SER A 140 5.56 -15.68 -11.58
CA SER A 140 5.12 -16.82 -10.75
C SER A 140 4.21 -16.39 -9.59
N ALA A 141 3.45 -17.34 -9.05
CA ALA A 141 2.04 -17.21 -8.65
C ALA A 141 1.75 -16.83 -7.18
N SER A 142 2.47 -15.86 -6.60
CA SER A 142 2.10 -15.32 -5.27
C SER A 142 2.21 -13.79 -5.15
N GLY A 143 3.05 -13.15 -5.98
CA GLY A 143 3.18 -11.69 -6.04
C GLY A 143 2.11 -11.01 -6.89
N GLY A 144 1.69 -11.66 -7.99
CA GLY A 144 0.69 -11.11 -8.91
C GLY A 144 -0.68 -10.94 -8.27
N GLU A 145 -1.10 -11.89 -7.43
CA GLU A 145 -2.40 -11.83 -6.76
C GLU A 145 -2.46 -10.66 -5.77
N LYS A 146 -1.36 -10.42 -5.03
CA LYS A 146 -1.22 -9.27 -4.13
C LYS A 146 -1.20 -7.94 -4.89
N ALA A 147 -0.46 -7.86 -5.99
CA ALA A 147 -0.39 -6.66 -6.83
C ALA A 147 -1.77 -6.34 -7.45
N ILE A 148 -2.49 -7.35 -7.93
CA ILE A 148 -3.84 -7.19 -8.48
C ILE A 148 -4.85 -6.78 -7.39
N LEU A 149 -4.74 -7.35 -6.18
CA LEU A 149 -5.56 -6.96 -5.04
C LEU A 149 -5.31 -5.51 -4.62
N GLU A 150 -4.05 -5.07 -4.63
CA GLU A 150 -3.66 -3.71 -4.25
C GLU A 150 -4.01 -2.68 -5.31
N GLU A 151 -3.83 -3.01 -6.60
CA GLU A 151 -4.29 -2.18 -7.73
C GLU A 151 -5.82 -1.99 -7.68
N GLY A 152 -6.57 -3.09 -7.48
CA GLY A 152 -8.01 -3.04 -7.34
C GLY A 152 -8.48 -2.20 -6.16
N PHE A 153 -7.78 -2.30 -5.02
CA PHE A 153 -8.06 -1.46 -3.86
C PHE A 153 -7.77 0.02 -4.13
N ASN A 154 -6.66 0.32 -4.82
CA ASN A 154 -6.30 1.70 -5.15
C ASN A 154 -7.32 2.34 -6.09
N GLN A 155 -7.82 1.59 -7.07
CA GLN A 155 -8.88 2.06 -7.97
C GLN A 155 -10.17 2.35 -7.20
N PHE A 156 -10.61 1.43 -6.33
CA PHE A 156 -11.76 1.64 -5.44
C PHE A 156 -11.57 2.86 -4.52
N TRP A 157 -10.41 2.97 -3.87
CA TRP A 157 -10.11 4.04 -2.90
C TRP A 157 -10.00 5.42 -3.55
N LYS A 158 -9.58 5.49 -4.80
CA LYS A 158 -9.52 6.74 -5.57
C LYS A 158 -10.92 7.32 -5.79
N LEU A 159 -11.90 6.46 -6.04
CA LEU A 159 -13.30 6.80 -6.32
C LEU A 159 -14.13 7.03 -5.06
N TYR A 160 -13.70 6.49 -3.91
CA TYR A 160 -14.46 6.59 -2.67
C TYR A 160 -14.48 8.05 -2.13
N PRO A 161 -15.65 8.67 -1.92
CA PRO A 161 -15.76 10.09 -1.54
C PRO A 161 -15.24 10.38 -0.13
N LYS A 162 -15.42 9.44 0.82
CA LYS A 162 -15.00 9.61 2.22
C LYS A 162 -13.71 8.84 2.53
N LYS A 163 -12.56 9.51 2.37
CA LYS A 163 -11.21 8.91 2.54
C LYS A 163 -10.78 8.77 4.01
N LYS A 164 -11.63 8.23 4.88
CA LYS A 164 -11.34 7.99 6.30
C LYS A 164 -11.06 6.52 6.58
N SER A 165 -10.14 6.24 7.51
CA SER A 165 -9.77 4.88 7.93
C SER A 165 -9.28 3.95 6.81
N ARG A 166 -8.40 4.44 5.92
CA ARG A 166 -7.82 3.65 4.80
C ARG A 166 -7.26 2.30 5.23
N LYS A 167 -6.58 2.24 6.39
CA LYS A 167 -5.99 0.99 6.92
C LYS A 167 -7.06 -0.07 7.23
N GLU A 168 -8.21 0.33 7.75
CA GLU A 168 -9.32 -0.58 8.03
C GLU A 168 -10.00 -1.04 6.74
N ALA A 169 -10.14 -0.14 5.76
CA ALA A 169 -10.67 -0.47 4.45
C ALA A 169 -9.77 -1.47 3.71
N LEU A 170 -8.45 -1.29 3.79
CA LEU A 170 -7.48 -2.23 3.20
C LEU A 170 -7.56 -3.61 3.85
N LYS A 171 -7.70 -3.67 5.19
CA LYS A 171 -7.92 -4.93 5.91
C LYS A 171 -9.22 -5.63 5.47
N ALA A 172 -10.31 -4.88 5.34
CA ALA A 172 -11.59 -5.40 4.86
C ALA A 172 -11.47 -5.94 3.41
N TRP A 173 -10.79 -5.20 2.54
CA TRP A 173 -10.52 -5.59 1.15
C TRP A 173 -9.67 -6.86 1.05
N ALA A 174 -8.59 -6.93 1.83
CA ALA A 174 -7.70 -8.09 1.88
C ALA A 174 -8.38 -9.34 2.45
N LYS A 175 -9.37 -9.16 3.35
CA LYS A 175 -10.20 -10.25 3.88
C LYS A 175 -11.15 -10.80 2.82
N LEU A 176 -11.77 -9.91 2.03
CA LEU A 176 -12.73 -10.27 1.00
C LEU A 176 -12.07 -10.91 -0.24
N LYS A 177 -10.82 -10.55 -0.54
CA LYS A 177 -10.08 -10.99 -1.74
C LYS A 177 -10.92 -10.91 -3.03
N PRO A 178 -11.44 -9.72 -3.39
CA PRO A 178 -12.40 -9.60 -4.47
C PRO A 178 -11.78 -9.98 -5.83
N ASN A 179 -12.44 -10.90 -6.54
CA ASN A 179 -12.10 -11.28 -7.92
C ASN A 179 -12.40 -10.12 -8.90
N GLU A 180 -11.87 -10.16 -10.12
CA GLU A 180 -12.03 -9.11 -11.14
C GLU A 180 -13.50 -8.73 -11.39
N THR A 181 -14.39 -9.71 -11.48
CA THR A 181 -15.83 -9.47 -11.65
C THR A 181 -16.42 -8.72 -10.45
N LEU A 182 -16.09 -9.15 -9.23
CA LEU A 182 -16.56 -8.51 -8.00
C LEU A 182 -16.02 -7.08 -7.85
N ARG A 183 -14.76 -6.84 -8.27
CA ARG A 183 -14.18 -5.49 -8.30
C ARG A 183 -14.94 -4.56 -9.24
N GLN A 184 -15.31 -5.03 -10.43
CA GLN A 184 -16.10 -4.25 -11.37
C GLN A 184 -17.49 -3.92 -10.79
N THR A 185 -18.18 -4.91 -10.21
CA THR A 185 -19.47 -4.70 -9.54
C THR A 185 -19.36 -3.68 -8.39
N MET A 186 -18.27 -3.70 -7.62
CA MET A 186 -18.02 -2.69 -6.57
C MET A 186 -17.81 -1.30 -7.13
N ILE A 187 -17.07 -1.15 -8.22
CA ILE A 187 -16.80 0.16 -8.84
C ILE A 187 -18.08 0.73 -9.45
N GLU A 188 -18.89 -0.11 -10.10
CA GLU A 188 -20.18 0.27 -10.69
C GLU A 188 -21.20 0.67 -9.62
N SER A 189 -21.39 -0.18 -8.61
CA SER A 189 -22.27 0.13 -7.47
C SER A 189 -21.80 1.37 -6.71
N LEU A 190 -20.49 1.59 -6.58
CA LEU A 190 -19.95 2.82 -5.97
C LEU A 190 -20.37 4.07 -6.77
N GLY A 191 -20.35 4.02 -8.10
CA GLY A 191 -20.84 5.10 -8.95
C GLY A 191 -22.33 5.41 -8.71
N ASN A 192 -23.15 4.36 -8.59
CA ASN A 192 -24.57 4.49 -8.30
C ASN A 192 -24.80 5.04 -6.88
N HIS A 193 -24.03 4.57 -5.88
CA HIS A 193 -24.13 5.01 -4.49
C HIS A 193 -23.71 6.48 -4.36
N CYS A 194 -22.63 6.91 -5.02
CA CYS A 194 -22.22 8.30 -5.07
C CYS A 194 -23.28 9.22 -5.70
N SER A 195 -24.06 8.69 -6.64
CA SER A 195 -25.16 9.42 -7.30
C SER A 195 -26.49 9.33 -6.53
N SER A 196 -26.56 8.53 -5.46
CA SER A 196 -27.77 8.37 -4.67
C SER A 196 -28.03 9.59 -3.78
N ASP A 197 -29.32 9.93 -3.61
CA ASP A 197 -29.75 11.04 -2.76
C ASP A 197 -29.19 10.93 -1.33
N ASP A 198 -29.05 9.71 -0.79
CA ASP A 198 -28.57 9.49 0.58
C ASP A 198 -27.09 9.85 0.79
N TRP A 199 -26.27 9.78 -0.27
CA TRP A 199 -24.85 10.18 -0.21
C TRP A 199 -24.64 11.62 -0.66
N ALA A 200 -25.54 12.17 -1.48
CA ALA A 200 -25.52 13.57 -1.87
C ALA A 200 -26.07 14.51 -0.78
N LYS A 201 -27.03 14.05 0.04
CA LYS A 201 -27.62 14.82 1.15
C LYS A 201 -26.60 15.16 2.23
N ASP A 202 -26.79 16.32 2.85
CA ASP A 202 -25.97 16.87 3.95
C ASP A 202 -24.45 16.87 3.67
N GLY A 203 -24.05 17.04 2.41
CA GLY A 203 -22.64 17.04 2.01
C GLY A 203 -21.92 15.72 2.26
N GLY A 204 -22.64 14.59 2.20
CA GLY A 204 -22.05 13.27 2.39
C GLY A 204 -21.82 12.89 3.86
N ARG A 205 -22.56 13.51 4.79
CA ARG A 205 -22.46 13.22 6.22
C ARG A 205 -22.67 11.74 6.54
N TYR A 206 -23.60 11.09 5.83
CA TYR A 206 -23.98 9.69 6.03
C TYR A 206 -23.22 8.68 5.15
N ILE A 207 -22.18 9.12 4.44
CA ILE A 207 -21.33 8.19 3.68
C ILE A 207 -20.65 7.24 4.70
N PRO A 208 -20.81 5.92 4.60
CA PRO A 208 -20.13 4.97 5.47
C PRO A 208 -18.61 5.07 5.29
N ASN A 209 -17.83 4.52 6.22
CA ASN A 209 -16.40 4.36 5.97
C ASN A 209 -16.20 3.23 4.96
N GLY A 210 -15.12 3.28 4.17
CA GLY A 210 -14.83 2.24 3.16
C GLY A 210 -14.80 0.84 3.75
N ALA A 211 -14.28 0.66 4.97
CA ALA A 211 -14.28 -0.61 5.68
C ALA A 211 -15.71 -1.12 5.97
N THR A 212 -16.60 -0.24 6.43
CA THR A 212 -18.00 -0.57 6.73
C THR A 212 -18.77 -0.92 5.46
N TRP A 213 -18.51 -0.20 4.38
CA TRP A 213 -19.12 -0.47 3.08
C TRP A 213 -18.68 -1.82 2.51
N ILE A 214 -17.37 -2.14 2.60
CA ILE A 214 -16.82 -3.44 2.16
C ILE A 214 -17.31 -4.59 3.05
N ASN A 215 -17.24 -4.46 4.37
CA ASN A 215 -17.62 -5.53 5.30
C ASN A 215 -19.14 -5.81 5.30
N GLY A 216 -19.95 -4.80 4.98
CA GLY A 216 -21.40 -4.93 4.90
C GLY A 216 -21.91 -5.36 3.53
N GLU A 217 -21.02 -5.75 2.61
CA GLU A 217 -21.34 -6.18 1.25
C GLU A 217 -22.25 -5.23 0.47
N ARG A 218 -22.15 -3.92 0.76
CA ARG A 218 -23.13 -2.92 0.33
C ARG A 218 -23.20 -2.68 -1.17
N TRP A 219 -22.35 -3.29 -1.97
CA TRP A 219 -22.50 -3.32 -3.43
C TRP A 219 -23.68 -4.19 -3.88
N THR A 220 -24.24 -5.04 -3.02
CA THR A 220 -25.47 -5.81 -3.28
C THR A 220 -26.73 -5.09 -2.81
N ASP A 221 -26.61 -3.98 -2.09
CA ASP A 221 -27.77 -3.23 -1.61
C ASP A 221 -28.51 -2.64 -2.82
N GLU A 222 -29.80 -2.93 -2.93
CA GLU A 222 -30.66 -2.25 -3.91
C GLU A 222 -30.76 -0.77 -3.51
N LEU A 223 -30.12 0.10 -4.29
CA LEU A 223 -30.36 1.53 -4.20
C LEU A 223 -31.81 1.79 -4.58
N THR A 224 -32.67 1.91 -3.57
CA THR A 224 -33.99 2.46 -3.78
C THR A 224 -33.79 3.88 -4.29
N SER A 225 -34.00 4.10 -5.60
CA SER A 225 -34.24 5.46 -6.07
C SER A 225 -35.39 5.97 -5.22
N SER A 226 -35.14 7.04 -4.47
CA SER A 226 -36.15 7.64 -3.61
C SER A 226 -37.21 8.33 -4.48
N GLY A 227 -38.04 7.53 -5.16
CA GLY A 227 -39.47 7.81 -5.15
C GLY A 227 -39.89 7.81 -3.68
N GLY A 228 -39.96 9.01 -3.10
CA GLY A 228 -39.96 9.25 -1.66
C GLY A 228 -40.85 8.31 -0.87
N LYS A 229 -40.24 7.35 -0.16
CA LYS A 229 -40.91 6.76 1.00
C LYS A 229 -40.92 7.84 2.08
N LYS A 230 -42.06 8.53 2.16
CA LYS A 230 -42.43 9.39 3.30
C LYS A 230 -42.04 8.65 4.58
N SER A 231 -41.25 9.32 5.43
CA SER A 231 -40.87 8.76 6.74
C SER A 231 -42.13 8.31 7.48
N ARG A 232 -42.05 7.14 8.14
CA ARG A 232 -43.14 6.60 8.97
C ARG A 232 -43.53 7.56 10.12
N HIS A 233 -42.71 8.58 10.39
CA HIS A 233 -42.88 9.57 11.45
C HIS A 233 -43.11 10.98 10.89
N ASN A 234 -43.84 11.12 9.78
CA ASN A 234 -44.14 12.42 9.18
C ASN A 234 -45.24 13.22 9.90
N ASN A 235 -45.73 12.74 11.04
CA ASN A 235 -46.86 13.34 11.75
C ASN A 235 -46.50 14.03 13.07
N LEU A 236 -45.22 14.35 13.29
CA LEU A 236 -44.81 15.07 14.50
C LEU A 236 -45.39 16.51 14.54
N ASP A 237 -45.59 17.10 13.37
CA ASP A 237 -46.15 18.46 13.20
C ASP A 237 -47.69 18.49 13.34
N GLN A 238 -48.36 17.33 13.26
CA GLN A 238 -49.82 17.21 13.47
C GLN A 238 -50.18 16.80 14.90
N ILE A 239 -49.19 16.51 15.76
CA ILE A 239 -49.43 16.27 17.19
C ILE A 239 -49.68 17.62 17.85
N ASN A 240 -50.87 17.79 18.43
CA ASN A 240 -51.18 18.96 19.23
C ASN A 240 -50.44 18.87 20.57
N HIS A 241 -49.28 19.53 20.65
CA HIS A 241 -48.42 19.56 21.85
C HIS A 241 -49.00 20.39 23.00
N GLU A 242 -50.17 21.02 22.82
CA GLU A 242 -50.88 21.75 23.88
C GLU A 242 -52.07 20.96 24.44
N ASP A 243 -52.39 19.79 23.88
CA ASP A 243 -53.50 18.97 24.36
C ASP A 243 -53.18 18.41 25.75
N GLY A 244 -53.97 18.81 26.75
CA GLY A 244 -53.75 18.47 28.16
C GLY A 244 -52.77 19.37 28.93
N LEU A 245 -52.33 20.51 28.35
CA LEU A 245 -51.48 21.49 29.03
C LEU A 245 -52.18 22.85 29.20
N GLU A 246 -52.09 23.43 30.40
CA GLU A 246 -52.53 24.80 30.70
C GLU A 246 -51.33 25.76 30.66
N ARG A 247 -51.51 26.89 29.96
CA ARG A 247 -50.52 27.96 29.90
C ARG A 247 -50.62 28.85 31.16
N GLN A 248 -49.53 28.95 31.90
CA GLN A 248 -49.40 29.81 33.08
C GLN A 248 -49.09 31.26 32.68
N ALA A 249 -49.34 32.21 33.59
CA ALA A 249 -49.15 33.64 33.35
C ALA A 249 -47.68 34.05 33.09
N ASP A 250 -46.72 33.20 33.47
CA ASP A 250 -45.29 33.36 33.22
C ASP A 250 -44.84 32.84 31.84
N GLY A 251 -45.77 32.30 31.05
CA GLY A 251 -45.52 31.75 29.72
C GLY A 251 -45.06 30.28 29.70
N THR A 252 -45.01 29.60 30.84
CA THR A 252 -44.73 28.16 30.92
C THR A 252 -46.01 27.32 30.87
N TYR A 253 -45.92 26.03 30.53
CA TYR A 253 -47.06 25.12 30.44
C TYR A 253 -47.01 24.08 31.56
N ARG A 254 -48.16 23.72 32.16
CA ARG A 254 -48.30 22.63 33.14
C ARG A 254 -49.36 21.63 32.70
N ILE A 255 -49.25 20.38 33.13
CA ILE A 255 -50.27 19.34 32.88
C ILE A 255 -51.58 19.76 33.58
N ALA A 256 -52.69 19.78 32.85
CA ALA A 256 -54.00 20.07 33.40
C ALA A 256 -54.35 19.02 34.47
N SER A 257 -54.67 19.46 35.69
CA SER A 257 -55.05 18.54 36.76
C SER A 257 -56.37 17.86 36.41
N VAL A 258 -56.35 16.53 36.25
CA VAL A 258 -57.56 15.72 36.12
C VAL A 258 -58.29 15.79 37.46
N THR A 259 -59.37 16.56 37.52
CA THR A 259 -60.28 16.57 38.66
C THR A 259 -60.99 15.21 38.68
N PRO A 260 -61.01 14.47 39.80
CA PRO A 260 -61.59 13.13 39.89
C PRO A 260 -63.11 13.09 39.65
#